data_AF-A0A847M666-F1
#
_entry.id   AF-A0A847M666-F1
#
_cell.length_a   1.000
_cell.length_b   1.000
_cell.length_c   1.000
_cell.angle_alpha   90.00
_cell.angle_beta   90.00
_cell.angle_gamma   90.00
#
_symmetry.space_group_name_H-M   'P 1'
#
loop_
_entity.id
_entity.type
_entity.pdbx_description
1 polymer ?
#
loop_
_entity_poly.entity_id
_entity_poly.type
_entity_poly.pdbx_seq_one_letter_code
_entity_poly.pdbx_strand_id
1 'polypeptide(L)' 'MDLGTLGDLTSGLNQVLIGVLIWVVLAWSMVWTGIALWMAARRDQLAWFVVLLVVNTVGILEIIYIFVIAPRRQELRKP' A
#
# COMPACT_ATOMS: atom_id res chain seq x y z
N MET A 1 -23.75 -38.86 -14.94
CA MET A 1 -23.10 -37.59 -14.59
C MET A 1 -24.04 -36.49 -15.01
N ASP A 2 -24.76 -35.94 -14.05
CA ASP A 2 -25.81 -34.94 -14.22
C ASP A 2 -25.24 -33.52 -14.04
N LEU A 3 -25.90 -32.54 -14.63
CA LEU A 3 -25.39 -31.17 -14.77
C LEU A 3 -25.04 -30.48 -13.43
N GLY A 4 -25.63 -30.92 -12.31
CA GLY A 4 -25.29 -30.41 -10.97
C GLY A 4 -23.87 -30.79 -10.55
N THR A 5 -23.44 -32.02 -10.83
CA THR A 5 -22.08 -32.50 -10.52
C THR A 5 -20.99 -31.72 -11.27
N LEU A 6 -21.28 -31.24 -12.48
CA LEU A 6 -20.37 -30.39 -13.25
C LEU A 6 -20.28 -28.97 -12.67
N GLY A 7 -21.41 -28.43 -12.17
CA GLY A 7 -21.45 -27.12 -11.53
C GLY A 7 -20.56 -27.04 -10.28
N ASP A 8 -20.62 -28.05 -9.41
CA ASP A 8 -19.83 -28.08 -8.17
C ASP A 8 -18.32 -28.21 -8.43
N LEU A 9 -17.94 -28.94 -9.48
CA LEU A 9 -16.53 -29.03 -9.91
C LEU A 9 -16.03 -27.68 -10.45
N THR A 10 -16.84 -26.99 -11.25
CA THR A 10 -16.44 -25.68 -11.81
C THR A 10 -16.32 -24.58 -10.76
N SER A 11 -17.22 -24.57 -9.77
CA SER A 11 -17.19 -23.57 -8.69
C SER A 11 -16.00 -23.78 -7.74
N GLY A 12 -15.68 -25.02 -7.39
CA GLY A 12 -14.50 -25.37 -6.60
C GLY A 12 -13.19 -24.98 -7.30
N LEU A 13 -13.09 -25.22 -8.60
CA LEU A 13 -11.93 -24.79 -9.41
C LEU A 13 -11.81 -23.26 -9.44
N ASN A 14 -12.92 -22.54 -9.65
CA ASN A 14 -12.90 -21.07 -9.68
C ASN A 14 -12.42 -20.46 -8.35
N GLN A 15 -12.83 -21.01 -7.21
CA GLN A 15 -12.43 -20.50 -5.90
C GLN A 15 -10.92 -20.67 -5.66
N VAL A 16 -10.36 -21.82 -6.08
CA VAL A 16 -8.91 -22.07 -6.02
C VAL A 16 -8.16 -21.13 -6.97
N LEU A 17 -8.64 -20.96 -8.21
CA LEU A 17 -8.03 -20.07 -9.20
C LEU A 17 -8.01 -18.61 -8.73
N ILE A 18 -9.12 -18.12 -8.15
CA ILE A 18 -9.21 -16.76 -7.59
C ILE A 18 -8.25 -16.60 -6.41
N GLY A 19 -8.16 -17.59 -5.52
CA GLY A 19 -7.23 -17.55 -4.39
C GLY A 19 -5.77 -17.47 -4.83
N VAL A 20 -5.37 -18.31 -5.80
CA VAL A 20 -4.03 -18.28 -6.38
C VAL A 20 -3.75 -16.94 -7.06
N LEU A 21 -4.72 -16.41 -7.82
CA LEU A 21 -4.56 -15.12 -8.50
C LEU A 21 -4.30 -13.99 -7.51
N ILE A 22 -5.02 -13.95 -6.38
CA ILE A 22 -4.81 -12.94 -5.33
C ILE A 22 -3.39 -13.02 -4.76
N TRP A 23 -2.92 -14.23 -4.42
CA TRP A 23 -1.56 -14.42 -3.90
C TRP A 23 -0.48 -14.03 -4.91
N VAL A 24 -0.68 -14.33 -6.20
CA VAL A 24 0.23 -13.94 -7.27
C VAL A 24 0.25 -12.41 -7.42
N VAL A 25 -0.90 -11.74 -7.41
CA VAL A 25 -0.98 -10.28 -7.51
C VAL A 25 -0.37 -9.61 -6.28
N LEU A 26 -0.55 -10.17 -5.08
CA LEU A 26 0.08 -9.67 -3.86
C LEU A 26 1.60 -9.82 -3.90
N ALA A 27 2.10 -11.02 -4.23
CA ALA A 27 3.54 -11.27 -4.35
C ALA A 27 4.16 -10.37 -5.44
N TRP A 28 3.50 -10.25 -6.59
CA TRP A 28 3.88 -9.34 -7.66
C TRP A 28 3.95 -7.90 -7.15
N SER A 29 2.90 -7.41 -6.51
CA SER A 29 2.85 -6.05 -5.97
C SER A 29 3.92 -5.82 -4.90
N MET A 30 4.18 -6.78 -4.00
CA MET A 30 5.24 -6.72 -3.00
C MET A 30 6.63 -6.66 -3.63
N VAL A 31 6.88 -7.38 -4.72
CA VAL A 31 8.16 -7.34 -5.44
C VAL A 31 8.39 -5.96 -6.05
N TRP A 32 7.40 -5.39 -6.75
CA TRP A 32 7.52 -4.04 -7.32
C TRP A 32 7.65 -2.96 -6.23
N THR A 33 6.91 -3.11 -5.14
CA THR A 33 6.94 -2.22 -3.97
C THR A 33 8.28 -2.31 -3.23
N GLY A 34 8.83 -3.51 -3.07
CA GLY A 34 10.13 -3.74 -2.44
C GLY A 34 11.31 -3.26 -3.29
N ILE A 35 11.23 -3.41 -4.61
CA ILE A 35 12.24 -2.85 -5.53
C ILE A 35 12.21 -1.32 -5.51
N ALA A 36 11.02 -0.71 -5.48
CA ALA A 36 10.87 0.74 -5.30
C ALA A 36 11.47 1.21 -3.97
N LEU A 37 11.28 0.45 -2.88
CA LEU A 37 11.85 0.74 -1.56
C LEU A 37 13.38 0.60 -1.53
N TRP A 38 13.93 -0.45 -2.16
CA TRP A 38 15.37 -0.68 -2.27
C TRP A 38 16.05 0.42 -3.08
N MET A 39 15.41 0.87 -4.16
CA MET A 39 15.91 1.98 -4.97
C MET A 39 15.85 3.33 -4.21
N ALA A 40 14.82 3.53 -3.38
CA ALA A 40 14.67 4.71 -2.50
C ALA A 40 15.80 4.81 -1.47
N ALA A 41 16.05 3.71 -0.76
CA ALA A 41 17.05 3.63 0.31
C ALA A 41 18.48 3.79 -0.23
N ARG A 42 18.75 3.32 -1.46
CA ARG A 42 20.10 3.36 -2.06
C ARG A 42 20.50 4.73 -2.61
N ARG A 43 19.55 5.64 -2.84
CA ARG A 43 19.78 6.97 -3.46
C ARG A 43 19.65 8.13 -2.48
N ASP A 44 19.52 7.88 -1.17
CA ASP A 44 19.20 8.89 -0.15
C ASP A 44 17.91 9.69 -0.48
N GLN A 45 17.06 9.12 -1.34
CA GLN A 45 15.82 9.74 -1.76
C GLN A 45 14.74 9.40 -0.75
N LEU A 46 14.80 10.08 0.40
CA LEU A 46 13.75 10.12 1.43
C LEU A 46 12.35 10.25 0.83
N ALA A 47 12.21 10.92 -0.32
CA ALA A 47 10.96 11.05 -1.07
C ALA A 47 10.28 9.71 -1.40
N TRP A 48 11.01 8.67 -1.83
CA TRP A 48 10.40 7.38 -2.16
C TRP A 48 10.10 6.51 -0.94
N PHE A 49 10.92 6.62 0.12
CA PHE A 49 10.60 6.04 1.43
C PHE A 49 9.33 6.68 1.99
N VAL A 50 9.21 8.00 1.90
CA VAL A 50 8.02 8.75 2.31
C VAL A 50 6.82 8.42 1.43
N VAL A 51 6.93 8.26 0.12
CA VAL A 51 5.80 7.86 -0.74
C VAL A 51 5.30 6.45 -0.41
N LEU A 52 6.20 5.48 -0.21
CA LEU A 52 5.83 4.12 0.19
C LEU A 52 5.29 4.04 1.61
N LEU A 53 5.84 4.87 2.52
CA LEU A 53 5.28 5.07 3.85
C LEU A 53 3.88 5.66 3.71
N VAL A 54 3.70 6.80 3.03
CA VAL A 54 2.43 7.52 2.82
C VAL A 54 1.35 6.68 2.15
N VAL A 55 1.70 5.81 1.19
CA VAL A 55 0.72 4.88 0.59
C VAL A 55 0.29 3.80 1.58
N ASN A 56 1.19 3.32 2.44
CA ASN A 56 0.86 2.43 3.56
C ASN A 56 0.24 3.19 4.74
N THR A 57 0.49 4.50 4.82
CA THR A 57 0.14 5.41 5.92
C THR A 57 -0.81 6.51 5.46
N VAL A 58 -1.69 6.27 4.47
CA VAL A 58 -2.79 7.20 4.14
C VAL A 58 -3.64 7.46 5.40
N GLY A 59 -3.60 6.55 6.40
CA GLY A 59 -4.12 6.77 7.75
C GLY A 59 -3.18 7.45 8.79
N ILE A 60 -1.87 7.56 8.57
CA ILE A 60 -0.90 8.27 9.46
C ILE A 60 -0.52 9.66 8.93
N LEU A 61 -0.68 9.91 7.62
CA LEU A 61 -0.45 11.18 6.95
C LEU A 61 -1.27 12.31 7.60
N GLU A 62 -2.47 11.98 8.08
CA GLU A 62 -3.37 12.90 8.78
C GLU A 62 -2.79 13.35 10.14
N ILE A 63 -2.13 12.44 10.88
CA ILE A 63 -1.47 12.72 12.16
C ILE A 63 -0.24 13.62 11.97
N ILE A 64 0.55 13.36 10.93
CA ILE A 64 1.74 14.17 10.61
C ILE A 64 1.34 15.58 10.15
N TYR A 65 0.27 15.73 9.38
CA TYR A 65 -0.25 17.04 8.98
C TYR A 65 -0.63 17.88 10.22
N ILE A 66 -1.35 17.31 11.19
CA ILE A 66 -1.68 18.01 12.44
C ILE A 66 -0.41 18.40 13.21
N PHE A 67 0.62 17.55 13.23
CA PHE A 67 1.86 17.80 13.97
C PHE A 67 2.77 18.86 13.30
N VAL A 68 2.84 18.87 11.97
CA VAL A 68 3.69 19.80 11.20
C VAL A 68 3.01 21.15 11.00
N ILE A 69 1.68 21.18 10.87
CA ILE A 69 0.92 22.38 10.53
C ILE A 69 0.34 23.11 11.73
N ALA A 70 0.62 22.70 12.97
CA ALA A 70 0.30 23.52 14.14
C ALA A 70 1.01 24.89 14.04
N PRO A 71 0.31 25.97 13.66
CA PRO A 71 0.95 27.27 13.52
C PRO A 71 1.04 27.83 14.93
N ARG A 72 2.24 27.87 15.51
CA ARG A 72 2.48 28.83 16.59
C ARG A 72 2.49 30.23 15.96
N ARG A 73 1.29 30.75 15.78
CA ARG A 73 1.07 32.14 15.42
C ARG A 73 1.58 33.00 16.58
N GLN A 74 2.55 33.84 16.23
CA GLN A 74 2.86 35.14 16.81
C GLN A 74 3.47 35.05 18.23
N GLU A 75 4.52 35.77 18.57
CA GLU A 75 4.50 37.23 18.57
C GLU A 75 5.94 37.76 18.77
N LEU A 76 6.61 38.12 17.68
CA LEU A 76 7.81 38.97 17.74
C LEU A 76 7.77 39.96 16.59
N ARG A 77 6.78 40.87 16.64
CA ARG A 77 6.90 42.15 15.96
C ARG A 77 6.99 43.25 17.01
N LYS A 78 8.23 43.60 17.34
CA LYS A 78 8.64 44.91 17.84
C LYS A 78 9.85 45.34 17.01
N PRO A 79 10.14 46.65 16.89
CA PRO A 79 9.64 47.77 17.69
C PRO A 79 8.45 48.52 17.10
#